data_AF-T1A9P6-F1
#
_entry.id   AF-T1A9P6-F1
#
_cell.length_a   1.000
_cell.length_b   1.000
_cell.length_c   1.000
_cell.angle_alpha   90.00
_cell.angle_beta   90.00
_cell.angle_gamma   90.00
#
_symmetry.space_group_name_H-M   'P 1'
#
loop_
_entity.id
_entity.type
_entity.pdbx_description
1 polymer ?
#
loop_
_entity_poly.entity_id
_entity_poly.type
_entity_poly.pdbx_seq_one_letter_code
_entity_poly.pdbx_strand_id
1 'polypeptide(L)' 'MARAGWVKPATDQRLSDHISIGVLTQIFPPEVVDAVIAATGRAEHRRRLLPARVVVYYVLGLALFSDASYEEV' A
#
# COMPACT_ATOMS: atom_id res chain seq x y z
N MET A 1 -17.56 -13.12 21.60
CA MET A 1 -18.77 -13.08 20.73
C MET A 1 -18.28 -12.82 19.31
N ALA A 2 -18.46 -13.78 18.38
CA ALA A 2 -18.07 -13.58 16.98
C ALA A 2 -18.98 -12.53 16.34
N ARG A 3 -18.41 -11.56 15.63
CA ARG A 3 -19.17 -10.47 15.00
C ARG A 3 -19.96 -11.02 13.82
N ALA A 4 -21.24 -10.64 13.72
CA ALA A 4 -22.06 -10.96 12.55
C ALA A 4 -21.40 -10.39 11.29
N GLY A 5 -21.15 -11.25 10.29
CA GLY A 5 -20.46 -10.89 9.04
C GLY A 5 -19.02 -11.44 8.91
N TRP A 6 -18.47 -12.08 9.94
CA TRP A 6 -17.14 -12.70 9.81
C TRP A 6 -17.20 -13.98 8.98
N VAL A 7 -16.60 -13.96 7.79
CA VAL A 7 -16.41 -15.12 6.92
C VAL A 7 -14.98 -15.62 7.11
N LYS A 8 -14.82 -16.90 7.46
CA LYS A 8 -13.51 -17.54 7.57
C LYS A 8 -12.87 -17.59 6.17
N PRO A 9 -11.67 -17.02 5.97
CA PRO A 9 -10.99 -17.12 4.69
C PRO A 9 -10.74 -18.60 4.34
N ALA A 10 -10.90 -18.93 3.05
CA ALA A 10 -10.83 -20.31 2.56
C ALA A 10 -9.41 -20.91 2.65
N THR A 11 -8.39 -20.06 2.76
CA THR A 11 -6.97 -20.43 2.84
C THR A 11 -6.33 -19.64 3.98
N ASP A 12 -5.39 -20.27 4.69
CA ASP A 12 -4.56 -19.64 5.74
C ASP A 12 -3.46 -18.71 5.17
N GLN A 13 -3.26 -18.72 3.84
CA GLN A 13 -2.29 -17.90 3.13
C GLN A 13 -2.97 -16.62 2.66
N ARG A 14 -2.64 -15.48 3.27
CA ARG A 14 -3.19 -14.19 2.88
C ARG A 14 -2.30 -13.57 1.81
N LEU A 15 -2.89 -12.93 0.80
CA LEU A 15 -2.12 -12.29 -0.27
C LEU A 15 -1.19 -11.18 0.28
N SER A 16 -1.55 -10.56 1.40
CA SER A 16 -0.72 -9.62 2.17
C SER A 16 0.54 -10.28 2.76
N ASP A 17 0.50 -11.58 3.07
CA ASP A 17 1.69 -12.34 3.50
C ASP A 17 2.70 -12.53 2.37
N HIS A 18 2.25 -12.43 1.11
CA HIS A 18 3.07 -12.65 -0.10
C HIS A 18 3.52 -11.35 -0.80
N ILE A 19 2.87 -10.22 -0.53
CA ILE A 19 3.19 -8.93 -1.16
C ILE A 19 3.52 -7.92 -0.07
N SER A 20 4.77 -7.96 0.37
CA SER A 20 5.34 -6.86 1.15
C SER A 20 5.50 -5.63 0.25
N ILE A 21 5.59 -4.43 0.84
CA ILE A 21 5.98 -3.18 0.13
C ILE A 21 7.22 -3.40 -0.76
N GLY A 22 8.11 -4.34 -0.38
CA GLY A 22 9.25 -4.78 -1.21
C GLY A 22 8.88 -5.17 -2.65
N VAL A 23 7.76 -5.87 -2.86
CA VAL A 23 7.27 -6.25 -4.20
C VAL A 23 6.83 -5.01 -4.98
N LEU A 24 6.11 -4.09 -4.33
CA LEU A 24 5.73 -2.82 -4.95
C LEU A 24 6.96 -2.01 -5.37
N THR A 25 8.01 -1.98 -4.55
CA THR A 25 9.27 -1.27 -4.89
C THR A 25 10.08 -1.97 -5.97
N GLN A 26 9.87 -3.26 -6.22
CA GLN A 26 10.46 -3.97 -7.36
C GLN A 26 9.73 -3.68 -8.67
N ILE A 27 8.39 -3.66 -8.64
CA ILE A 27 7.54 -3.43 -9.82
C ILE A 27 7.54 -1.95 -10.20
N PHE A 28 7.48 -1.08 -9.19
CA PHE A 28 7.52 0.37 -9.33
C PHE A 28 8.76 0.89 -8.60
N PRO A 29 9.91 1.03 -9.30
CA PRO A 29 11.11 1.56 -8.70
C PRO A 29 10.90 2.97 -8.15
N PRO A 30 11.57 3.34 -7.05
CA PRO A 30 11.39 4.64 -6.40
C PRO A 30 11.64 5.83 -7.33
N GLU A 31 12.53 5.70 -8.31
CA GLU A 31 12.86 6.74 -9.28
C GLU A 31 11.64 7.06 -10.18
N VAL A 32 10.87 6.04 -10.54
CA VAL A 32 9.65 6.21 -11.35
C VAL A 32 8.59 6.91 -10.53
N VAL A 33 8.41 6.49 -9.27
CA VAL A 33 7.43 7.10 -8.35
C VAL A 33 7.77 8.56 -8.09
N ASP A 34 9.05 8.88 -7.85
CA ASP A 34 9.50 10.26 -7.67
C ASP A 34 9.26 11.12 -8.91
N ALA A 35 9.53 10.59 -10.10
CA ALA A 35 9.31 11.31 -11.35
C ALA A 35 7.83 11.66 -11.53
N VAL A 36 6.92 10.74 -11.21
CA VAL A 36 5.47 10.98 -11.23
C VAL A 36 5.06 12.02 -10.19
N ILE A 37 5.58 11.93 -8.97
CA ILE A 37 5.30 12.91 -7.91
C ILE A 37 5.76 14.31 -8.32
N ALA A 38 6.93 14.41 -8.95
CA ALA A 38 7.47 15.67 -9.47
C ALA A 38 6.62 16.20 -10.63
N ALA A 39 6.28 15.36 -11.61
CA ALA A 39 5.46 15.72 -12.76
C ALA A 39 4.05 16.19 -12.37
N THR A 40 3.50 15.66 -11.28
CA THR A 40 2.18 16.04 -10.75
C THR A 40 2.22 17.24 -9.80
N GLY A 41 3.41 17.79 -9.51
CA GLY A 41 3.59 18.88 -8.55
C GLY A 41 3.19 18.51 -7.12
N ARG A 42 3.19 17.21 -6.78
CA ARG A 42 2.76 16.67 -5.48
C ARG A 42 3.91 16.37 -4.53
N ALA A 43 5.10 16.89 -4.83
CA ALA A 43 6.25 16.76 -3.95
C ALA A 43 5.99 17.39 -2.56
N GLU A 44 6.68 16.87 -1.56
CA GLU A 44 6.64 17.44 -0.22
C GLU A 44 7.19 18.86 -0.20
N HIS A 45 6.42 19.78 0.38
CA HIS A 45 6.85 21.17 0.58
C HIS A 45 7.52 21.39 1.95
N ARG A 46 7.34 20.45 2.88
CA ARG A 46 7.92 20.43 4.22
C ARG A 46 8.27 19.01 4.57
N ARG A 47 9.32 18.81 5.36
CA ARG A 47 9.70 17.49 5.86
C ARG A 47 8.60 17.00 6.81
N ARG A 48 7.79 16.04 6.34
CA ARG A 48 6.66 15.46 7.10
C ARG A 48 7.02 14.05 7.55
N LEU A 49 6.27 13.54 8.51
CA LEU A 49 6.42 12.17 9.01
C LEU A 49 6.12 11.11 7.94
N LEU A 50 5.35 11.47 6.91
CA LEU A 50 4.93 10.61 5.81
C LEU A 50 5.39 11.21 4.49
N PRO A 51 6.50 10.71 3.93
CA PRO A 51 6.96 11.16 2.63
C PRO A 51 5.95 10.87 1.52
N ALA A 52 5.87 11.70 0.49
CA ALA A 52 4.92 11.56 -0.63
C ALA A 52 5.08 10.19 -1.30
N ARG A 53 6.31 9.72 -1.45
CA ARG A 53 6.63 8.37 -1.98
C ARG A 53 6.00 7.25 -1.15
N VAL A 54 6.06 7.37 0.18
CA VAL A 54 5.51 6.36 1.10
C VAL A 54 3.98 6.32 0.98
N VAL A 55 3.34 7.49 0.85
CA VAL A 55 1.89 7.58 0.63
C VAL A 55 1.48 6.94 -0.69
N VAL A 56 2.26 7.09 -1.77
CA VAL A 56 1.97 6.43 -3.05
C VAL A 56 2.00 4.91 -2.91
N TYR A 57 3.05 4.34 -2.29
CA TYR A 57 3.10 2.90 -2.08
C TYR A 57 1.99 2.39 -1.16
N TYR A 58 1.63 3.17 -0.14
CA TYR A 58 0.50 2.85 0.74
C TYR A 58 -0.82 2.79 -0.02
N VAL A 59 -1.11 3.78 -0.87
CA VAL A 59 -2.33 3.80 -1.69
C VAL A 59 -2.34 2.66 -2.73
N LEU A 60 -1.19 2.34 -3.33
CA LEU A 60 -1.07 1.17 -4.21
C LEU A 60 -1.34 -0.13 -3.46
N GLY A 61 -0.85 -0.25 -2.23
CA GLY A 61 -1.18 -1.36 -1.32
C GLY A 61 -2.68 -1.44 -1.09
N LEU A 62 -3.31 -0.36 -0.63
CA LEU A 62 -4.77 -0.32 -0.41
C LEU A 62 -5.58 -0.68 -1.67
N ALA A 63 -5.13 -0.27 -2.85
CA ALA A 63 -5.81 -0.60 -4.10
C ALA A 63 -5.68 -2.08 -4.48
N LEU A 64 -4.51 -2.69 -4.24
CA LEU A 64 -4.27 -4.12 -4.48
C LEU A 64 -4.97 -5.01 -3.44
N PHE A 65 -5.13 -4.49 -2.23
CA PHE A 65 -5.70 -5.18 -1.06
C PHE A 65 -7.04 -4.59 -0.64
N SER A 66 -7.86 -4.14 -1.58
CA SER A 66 -9.13 -3.44 -1.27
C SER A 66 -10.12 -4.29 -0.46
N ASP A 67 -10.02 -5.61 -0.58
CA ASP A 67 -10.85 -6.58 0.13
C ASP A 67 -10.24 -7.03 1.48
N ALA A 68 -9.02 -6.58 1.79
CA ALA A 68 -8.34 -6.82 3.05
C ALA A 68 -8.69 -5.74 4.08
N SER A 69 -8.64 -6.08 5.37
CA SER A 69 -8.86 -5.10 6.45
C SER A 69 -7.75 -4.02 6.43
N TYR A 70 -8.07 -2.77 6.72
CA TYR A 70 -7.12 -1.64 6.78
C TYR A 70 -5.94 -1.86 7.75
N GLU A 71 -6.05 -2.79 8.71
CA GLU A 71 -4.95 -3.18 9.61
C GLU A 71 -3.90 -4.08 8.93
N GLU A 72 -4.15 -4.55 7.72
CA GLU A 72 -3.30 -5.49 6.97
C GLU A 72 -2.42 -4.80 5.92
N VAL A 73 -2.48 -3.46 5.83
CA VAL A 73 -1.70 -2.60 4.91
C VAL A 73 -0.91 -1.56 5.70
#